data_AF-A0A401FM70-F1
#
_entry.id   AF-A0A401FM70-F1
#
_cell.length_a   1.000
_cell.length_b   1.000
_cell.length_c   1.000
_cell.angle_alpha   90.00
_cell.angle_beta   90.00
_cell.angle_gamma   90.00
#
_symmetry.space_group_name_H-M   'P 1'
#
loop_
_entity.id
_entity.type
_entity.pdbx_description
1 polymer ?
#
loop_
_entity_poly.entity_id
_entity_poly.type
_entity_poly.pdbx_seq_one_letter_code
_entity_poly.pdbx_strand_id
1 'polypeptide(L)'
;MLAILLQYYLGLKLQLFPIADWQGFSYTILPTLALAAAPLAESARFMRTEMVDVLNSDYIELAKSKGLSKFGIIYHHALRNSLIPLITIVGPLAVNIMTGSMVVEIFLNSRNW
;
A
#
# COMPACT_ATOMS: atom_id res chain seq x y z
N MET A 1 15.19 -4.58 1.52
CA MET A 1 15.84 -4.02 2.73
C MET A 1 14.84 -3.76 3.87
N LEU A 2 13.72 -3.07 3.62
CA LEU A 2 12.70 -2.81 4.66
C LEU A 2 12.12 -4.10 5.28
N ALA A 3 11.80 -5.10 4.46
CA ALA A 3 11.33 -6.42 4.92
C ALA A 3 12.29 -7.09 5.92
N ILE A 4 13.58 -7.07 5.61
CA ILE A 4 14.65 -7.66 6.44
C ILE A 4 14.78 -6.90 7.77
N LEU A 5 14.68 -5.57 7.75
CA LEU A 5 14.72 -4.75 8.96
C LEU A 5 13.49 -4.96 9.85
N LEU A 6 12.29 -5.07 9.26
CA LEU A 6 11.05 -5.39 9.97
C LEU A 6 11.13 -6.75 10.65
N GLN A 7 11.62 -7.77 9.94
CA GLN A 7 11.82 -9.12 10.50
C GLN A 7 12.85 -9.12 11.65
N TYR A 8 13.95 -8.38 11.51
CA TYR A 8 14.97 -8.26 12.56
C TYR A 8 14.43 -7.58 13.82
N TYR A 9 13.71 -6.46 13.68
CA TYR A 9 13.21 -5.71 14.85
C TYR A 9 12.00 -6.38 15.51
N LEU A 10 10.99 -6.79 14.74
CA LEU A 10 9.74 -7.34 15.29
C LEU A 10 9.87 -8.82 15.68
N GLY A 11 10.63 -9.58 14.90
CA GLY A 11 10.83 -11.01 15.14
C GLY A 11 11.92 -11.30 16.16
N LEU A 12 13.10 -10.71 15.98
CA LEU A 12 14.31 -11.09 16.74
C LEU A 12 14.48 -10.27 18.02
N LYS A 13 14.14 -8.98 17.99
CA LYS A 13 14.33 -8.07 19.13
C LYS A 13 13.13 -7.98 20.08
N LEU A 14 11.90 -8.03 19.54
CA LEU A 14 10.68 -7.96 20.35
C LEU A 14 10.06 -9.32 20.70
N GLN A 15 10.49 -10.43 20.07
CA GLN A 15 9.91 -11.78 20.23
C GLN A 15 8.37 -11.84 20.12
N LEU A 16 7.74 -10.83 19.49
CA LEU A 16 6.28 -10.69 19.47
C LEU A 16 5.63 -11.63 18.45
N PHE A 17 6.40 -12.03 17.42
CA PHE A 17 5.94 -12.91 16.36
C PHE A 17 7.01 -13.96 16.03
N PRO A 18 6.62 -15.23 15.90
CA PRO A 18 7.54 -16.28 15.51
C PRO A 18 7.95 -16.08 14.04
N ILE A 19 9.26 -15.98 13.82
CA ILE A 19 9.87 -15.52 12.56
C ILE A 19 9.93 -16.63 11.51
N ALA A 20 9.81 -17.89 11.95
CA ALA A 20 9.93 -19.06 11.11
C ALA A 20 9.22 -20.25 11.77
N ASP A 21 8.04 -20.57 11.26
CA ASP A 21 7.41 -21.90 11.29
C ASP A 21 6.14 -21.86 10.41
N TRP A 22 5.50 -23.00 10.16
CA TRP A 22 4.21 -23.08 9.43
C TRP A 22 3.03 -23.40 10.37
N GLN A 23 3.14 -23.01 11.64
CA GLN A 23 2.20 -23.45 12.68
C GLN A 23 1.08 -22.44 12.95
N GLY A 24 0.34 -22.06 11.90
CA GLY A 24 -0.88 -21.27 12.00
C GLY A 24 -0.81 -19.86 11.37
N PHE A 25 -1.91 -19.10 11.51
CA PHE A 25 -2.08 -17.81 10.83
C PHE A 25 -1.13 -16.71 11.31
N SER A 26 -0.62 -16.79 12.55
CA SER A 26 0.31 -15.79 13.10
C SER A 26 1.62 -15.65 12.31
N TYR A 27 2.05 -16.71 11.63
CA TYR A 27 3.28 -16.75 10.84
C TYR A 27 3.16 -16.03 9.49
N THR A 28 1.94 -15.77 9.01
CA THR A 28 1.73 -15.06 7.73
C THR A 28 1.74 -13.54 7.90
N ILE A 29 1.46 -13.03 9.10
CA ILE A 29 1.31 -11.59 9.38
C ILE A 29 2.58 -10.81 8.98
N LEU A 30 3.74 -11.29 9.39
CA LEU A 30 5.01 -10.59 9.17
C LEU A 30 5.44 -10.60 7.69
N PRO A 31 5.42 -11.74 6.97
CA PRO A 31 5.60 -11.76 5.51
C PRO A 31 4.58 -10.89 4.77
N THR A 32 3.31 -10.93 5.14
CA THR A 32 2.26 -10.13 4.49
C THR A 32 2.47 -8.64 4.69
N LEU A 33 2.80 -8.19 5.90
CA LEU A 33 3.14 -6.78 6.15
C LEU A 33 4.39 -6.33 5.39
N ALA A 34 5.41 -7.19 5.34
CA ALA A 34 6.64 -6.90 4.60
C ALA A 34 6.38 -6.76 3.09
N LEU A 35 5.54 -7.63 2.53
CA LEU A 35 5.13 -7.57 1.12
C LEU A 35 4.21 -6.38 0.84
N ALA A 36 3.30 -6.06 1.76
CA ALA A 36 2.35 -4.95 1.61
C ALA A 36 3.01 -3.56 1.73
N ALA A 37 4.15 -3.45 2.42
CA ALA A 37 4.79 -2.16 2.68
C ALA A 37 5.16 -1.38 1.39
N ALA A 38 5.64 -2.06 0.36
CA ALA A 38 6.00 -1.43 -0.92
C ALA A 38 4.78 -0.87 -1.67
N PRO A 39 3.74 -1.66 -2.02
CA PRO A 39 2.56 -1.15 -2.70
C PRO A 39 1.78 -0.14 -1.85
N LEU A 40 1.82 -0.25 -0.51
CA LEU A 40 1.25 0.77 0.38
C LEU A 40 1.98 2.11 0.25
N ALA A 41 3.32 2.11 0.22
CA ALA A 41 4.09 3.33 0.07
C ALA A 41 3.85 4.00 -1.29
N GLU A 42 3.74 3.22 -2.35
CA GLU A 42 3.41 3.71 -3.69
C GLU A 42 1.99 4.29 -3.74
N SER A 43 1.01 3.55 -3.23
CA SER A 43 -0.38 4.00 -3.14
C SER A 43 -0.52 5.28 -2.31
N ALA A 44 0.21 5.39 -1.20
CA ALA A 44 0.20 6.57 -0.34
C ALA A 44 0.78 7.81 -1.04
N ARG A 45 1.86 7.65 -1.82
CA ARG A 45 2.42 8.76 -2.62
C ARG A 45 1.48 9.17 -3.73
N PHE A 46 0.88 8.21 -4.42
CA PHE A 46 -0.12 8.47 -5.45
C PHE A 46 -1.32 9.24 -4.89
N MET A 47 -1.91 8.74 -3.79
CA MET A 47 -2.99 9.42 -3.07
C MET A 47 -2.60 10.84 -2.66
N ARG A 48 -1.35 11.07 -2.23
CA ARG A 48 -0.88 12.42 -1.89
C ARG A 48 -0.90 13.34 -3.11
N THR A 49 -0.49 12.87 -4.28
CA THR A 49 -0.54 13.65 -5.53
C THR A 49 -1.99 13.99 -5.90
N GLU A 50 -2.86 12.98 -5.93
CA GLU A 50 -4.28 13.17 -6.26
C GLU A 50 -4.99 14.13 -5.30
N MET A 51 -4.70 14.01 -4.00
CA MET A 51 -5.23 14.93 -2.99
C MET A 51 -4.78 16.37 -3.21
N VAL A 52 -3.55 16.60 -3.66
CA VAL A 52 -3.07 17.95 -3.99
C VAL A 52 -3.85 18.51 -5.16
N ASP A 53 -4.02 17.74 -6.22
CA ASP A 53 -4.74 18.18 -7.42
C ASP A 53 -6.21 18.46 -7.10
N VAL A 54 -6.84 17.57 -6.34
CA VAL A 54 -8.21 17.72 -5.87
C VAL A 54 -8.37 18.96 -4.97
N LEU A 55 -7.49 19.20 -4.00
CA LEU A 55 -7.59 20.34 -3.09
C LEU A 55 -7.41 21.71 -3.77
N ASN A 56 -6.77 21.73 -4.94
CA ASN A 56 -6.56 22.89 -5.80
C ASN A 56 -7.63 23.09 -6.86
N SER A 57 -8.68 22.26 -6.87
CA SER A 57 -9.77 22.37 -7.83
C SER A 57 -10.81 23.44 -7.47
N ASP A 58 -11.44 24.01 -8.51
CA ASP A 58 -12.47 25.04 -8.38
C ASP A 58 -13.65 24.62 -7.49
N TYR A 59 -14.03 23.34 -7.49
CA TYR A 59 -15.14 22.87 -6.66
C TYR A 59 -14.80 22.84 -5.17
N ILE A 60 -13.53 22.62 -4.82
CA ILE A 60 -13.06 22.74 -3.44
C ILE A 60 -12.99 24.22 -3.04
N GLU A 61 -12.60 25.12 -3.93
CA GLU A 61 -12.67 26.57 -3.68
C GLU A 61 -14.11 27.04 -3.46
N LEU A 62 -15.06 26.54 -4.24
CA LEU A 62 -16.48 26.77 -4.03
C LEU A 62 -16.96 26.21 -2.68
N ALA A 63 -16.46 25.04 -2.27
CA ALA A 63 -16.79 24.48 -0.97
C ALA A 63 -16.24 25.34 0.18
N LYS A 64 -15.02 25.87 0.04
CA LYS A 64 -14.40 26.80 1.00
C LYS A 64 -15.20 28.11 1.10
N SER A 65 -15.64 28.68 -0.03
CA SER A 65 -16.43 29.93 -0.03
C SER A 65 -17.82 29.77 0.58
N LYS A 66 -18.39 28.56 0.53
CA LYS A 66 -19.63 28.18 1.23
C LYS A 66 -19.47 28.02 2.75
N GLY A 67 -18.25 28.17 3.30
CA GLY A 67 -17.99 28.09 4.73
C GLY A 67 -17.89 26.66 5.29
N LEU A 68 -17.68 25.65 4.44
CA LEU A 68 -17.48 24.28 4.90
C LEU A 68 -16.19 24.15 5.73
N SER A 69 -16.24 23.35 6.78
CA SER A 69 -15.08 23.10 7.63
C SER A 69 -13.99 22.33 6.86
N LYS A 70 -12.71 22.62 7.15
CA LYS A 70 -11.58 21.95 6.50
C LYS A 70 -11.67 20.41 6.61
N PHE A 71 -12.09 19.89 7.76
CA PHE A 71 -12.28 18.46 7.95
C PHE A 71 -13.41 17.89 7.09
N GLY A 72 -14.55 18.59 6.97
CA GLY A 72 -15.64 18.18 6.09
C GLY A 72 -15.22 18.15 4.62
N ILE A 73 -14.44 19.15 4.20
CA ILE A 73 -13.89 19.22 2.84
C ILE A 73 -12.94 18.04 2.56
N ILE A 74 -12.02 17.74 3.47
CA ILE A 74 -11.08 16.64 3.31
C ILE A 74 -11.81 15.30 3.25
N TYR A 75 -12.69 15.03 4.21
CA TYR A 75 -13.33 13.73 4.37
C TYR A 75 -14.39 13.44 3.29
N HIS A 76 -15.25 14.41 3.00
CA HIS A 76 -16.40 14.19 2.13
C HIS A 76 -16.12 14.51 0.66
N HIS A 77 -15.25 15.48 0.38
CA HIS A 77 -14.96 15.92 -0.98
C HIS A 77 -13.61 15.43 -1.47
N ALA A 78 -12.53 15.76 -0.75
CA ALA A 78 -11.18 15.54 -1.25
C ALA A 78 -10.81 14.06 -1.31
N LEU A 79 -10.94 13.33 -0.20
CA LEU A 79 -10.60 11.90 -0.13
C LEU A 79 -11.45 11.07 -1.07
N ARG A 80 -12.77 11.33 -1.11
CA ARG A 80 -13.68 10.59 -1.98
C ARG A 80 -13.35 10.75 -3.46
N ASN A 81 -13.01 11.96 -3.91
CA ASN A 81 -12.63 12.20 -5.30
C ASN A 81 -11.23 11.68 -5.63
N SER A 82 -10.28 11.75 -4.69
CA SER A 82 -8.90 11.26 -4.88
C SER A 82 -8.82 9.72 -4.91
N LEU A 83 -9.81 9.01 -4.37
CA LEU A 83 -9.89 7.54 -4.42
C LEU A 83 -10.28 6.99 -5.79
N ILE A 84 -10.96 7.77 -6.63
CA ILE A 84 -11.42 7.33 -7.96
C ILE A 84 -10.23 6.87 -8.82
N PRO A 85 -9.17 7.68 -9.02
CA PRO A 85 -7.99 7.26 -9.79
C PRO A 85 -7.14 6.22 -9.04
N LEU A 86 -7.17 6.21 -7.69
CA LEU A 86 -6.44 5.21 -6.92
C LEU A 86 -6.92 3.78 -7.22
N ILE A 87 -8.23 3.57 -7.35
CA ILE A 87 -8.81 2.26 -7.68
C ILE A 87 -8.23 1.71 -9.00
N THR A 88 -7.95 2.59 -9.96
CA THR A 88 -7.39 2.21 -11.27
C THR A 88 -5.98 1.62 -11.16
N ILE A 89 -5.16 2.09 -10.20
CA ILE A 89 -3.79 1.60 -10.04
C ILE A 89 -3.70 0.33 -9.17
N VAL A 90 -4.71 0.02 -8.37
CA VAL A 90 -4.73 -1.18 -7.51
C VAL A 90 -4.69 -2.47 -8.33
N GLY A 91 -5.38 -2.51 -9.48
CA GLY A 91 -5.35 -3.67 -10.38
C GLY A 91 -3.95 -4.00 -10.89
N PRO A 92 -3.25 -3.06 -11.55
CA PRO A 92 -1.85 -3.22 -11.95
C PRO A 92 -0.91 -3.57 -10.79
N LEU A 93 -1.08 -2.97 -9.60
CA LEU A 93 -0.26 -3.29 -8.42
C LEU A 93 -0.44 -4.75 -7.99
N ALA A 94 -1.67 -5.28 -8.01
CA ALA A 94 -1.93 -6.67 -7.70
C ALA A 94 -1.27 -7.62 -8.72
N VAL A 95 -1.38 -7.31 -10.01
CA VAL A 95 -0.72 -8.09 -11.09
C VAL A 95 0.79 -8.09 -10.91
N ASN A 96 1.40 -6.94 -10.61
CA ASN A 96 2.85 -6.84 -10.38
C ASN A 96 3.34 -7.77 -9.26
N ILE A 97 2.59 -7.89 -8.16
CA ILE A 97 2.93 -8.80 -7.06
C ILE A 97 2.86 -10.26 -7.53
N MET A 98 1.85 -10.63 -8.32
CA MET A 98 1.70 -11.98 -8.86
C MET A 98 2.81 -12.31 -9.87
N THR A 99 3.10 -11.39 -10.80
CA THR A 99 4.15 -11.56 -11.82
C THR A 99 5.53 -11.68 -11.19
N GLY A 100 5.83 -10.94 -10.12
CA GLY A 100 7.10 -11.08 -9.39
C GLY A 100 7.34 -12.50 -8.89
N SER A 101 6.29 -13.18 -8.38
CA SER A 101 6.36 -14.59 -7.98
C SER A 101 6.57 -15.52 -9.17
N MET A 102 5.82 -15.32 -10.26
CA MET A 102 5.92 -16.16 -11.45
C MET A 102 7.28 -16.07 -12.12
N VAL A 103 7.87 -14.87 -12.20
CA VAL A 103 9.19 -14.67 -12.80
C VAL A 103 10.25 -15.47 -12.03
N VAL A 104 10.20 -15.45 -10.69
CA VAL A 104 11.10 -16.25 -9.85
C VAL A 104 10.90 -17.75 -10.10
N GLU A 105 9.65 -18.21 -10.18
CA GLU A 105 9.32 -19.61 -10.47
C GLU A 105 9.83 -20.06 -11.85
N ILE A 106 9.63 -19.25 -12.89
CA ILE A 106 10.10 -19.52 -14.25
C ILE A 106 11.62 -19.62 -14.29
N PHE A 107 12.34 -18.70 -13.64
CA PHE A 107 13.81 -18.76 -13.57
C PHE A 107 14.32 -20.00 -12.82
N LEU A 108 13.66 -20.39 -11.72
CA LEU A 108 14.01 -21.61 -10.98
C LEU A 108 13.73 -22.87 -11.79
N ASN A 109 12.58 -22.94 -12.46
CA ASN A 109 12.20 -24.07 -13.30
C ASN A 109 13.08 -24.18 -14.56
N SER A 110 13.46 -23.05 -15.15
CA SER A 110 14.38 -22.95 -16.29
C SER A 110 15.79 -23.45 -15.98
N ARG A 111 16.17 -23.50 -14.69
CA ARG A 111 17.51 -23.94 -14.23
C ARG A 111 17.58 -25.44 -13.89
N ASN A 112 16.47 -26.16 -14.06
CA ASN A 112 16.36 -27.60 -13.81
C ASN A 112 16.56 -28.47 -15.09
N TRP A 113 17.17 -27.91 -16.13
CA TRP A 113 17.78 -28.58 -17.30
C TRP A 113 19.09 -27.88 -17.66
#